data_AF-A0A349Z2C7-F1
#
_entry.id   AF-A0A349Z2C7-F1
#
_cell.length_a   1.000
_cell.length_b   1.000
_cell.length_c   1.000
_cell.angle_alpha   90.00
_cell.angle_beta   90.00
_cell.angle_gamma   90.00
#
_symmetry.space_group_name_H-M   'P 1'
#
loop_
_entity.id
_entity.type
_entity.pdbx_description
1 polymer ?
#
loop_
_entity_poly.entity_id
_entity_poly.type
_entity_poly.pdbx_seq_one_letter_code
_entity_poly.pdbx_strand_id
1 'polypeptide(L)' 'MKSNNPIDNHLELYRNTIPEEVSKVIREVTDNMEIAKKICDSIFEDDSTPERAIQIYDRLAQALAQTSPDKNHHS' A
#
# COMPACT_ATOMS: atom_id res chain seq x y z
N MET A 1 -1.29 18.01 1.44
CA MET A 1 -1.67 17.82 0.03
C MET A 1 -2.42 16.50 -0.04
N LYS A 2 -3.65 16.46 -0.58
CA LYS A 2 -4.26 15.18 -0.92
C LYS A 2 -3.43 14.62 -2.08
N SER A 3 -2.77 13.47 -1.89
CA SER A 3 -2.25 12.75 -3.05
C SER A 3 -3.44 12.49 -3.96
N ASN A 4 -3.38 12.91 -5.22
CA ASN A 4 -4.35 12.44 -6.20
C ASN A 4 -3.98 10.99 -6.47
N ASN A 5 -4.52 10.08 -5.65
CA ASN A 5 -4.31 8.66 -5.87
C ASN A 5 -5.06 8.29 -7.16
N PRO A 6 -4.39 7.69 -8.17
CA PRO A 6 -5.05 7.30 -9.42
C PRO A 6 -6.29 6.43 -9.24
N ILE A 7 -6.41 5.70 -8.12
CA ILE A 7 -7.57 4.87 -7.81
C ILE A 7 -8.80 5.67 -7.36
N ASP A 8 -8.65 6.92 -6.94
CA ASP A 8 -9.77 7.72 -6.39
C ASP A 8 -10.86 7.94 -7.43
N ASN A 9 -10.50 8.24 -8.68
CA ASN A 9 -11.45 8.40 -9.78
C ASN A 9 -12.22 7.09 -10.03
N HIS A 10 -11.56 5.95 -9.91
CA HIS A 10 -12.20 4.64 -10.07
C HIS A 10 -13.14 4.33 -8.91
N LEU A 11 -12.74 4.62 -7.67
CA LEU A 11 -13.61 4.43 -6.50
C LEU A 11 -14.83 5.34 -6.53
N GLU A 12 -14.70 6.58 -7.02
CA GLU A 12 -15.84 7.49 -7.19
C GLU A 12 -16.89 6.95 -8.16
N LEU A 13 -16.48 6.27 -9.24
CA LEU A 13 -17.40 5.62 -10.18
C LEU A 13 -18.22 4.49 -9.54
N TYR A 14 -17.68 3.84 -8.51
CA TYR A 14 -18.29 2.69 -7.83
C TYR A 14 -18.72 2.98 -6.38
N ARG A 15 -18.77 4.26 -5.97
CA ARG A 15 -19.07 4.69 -4.59
C ARG A 15 -20.36 4.14 -3.99
N ASN A 16 -21.34 3.78 -4.82
CA ASN A 16 -22.64 3.25 -4.38
C ASN A 16 -22.64 1.71 -4.30
N THR A 17 -21.55 1.06 -4.72
CA THR A 17 -21.42 -0.40 -4.82
C THR A 17 -20.32 -0.93 -3.90
N ILE A 18 -19.26 -0.15 -3.71
CA ILE A 18 -18.15 -0.51 -2.83
C ILE A 18 -18.38 0.14 -1.46
N PRO A 19 -18.44 -0.63 -0.37
CA PRO A 19 -18.51 -0.08 0.98
C PRO A 19 -17.33 0.85 1.29
N GLU A 20 -17.55 1.88 2.11
CA GLU A 20 -16.52 2.88 2.42
C GLU A 20 -15.29 2.25 3.10
N GLU A 21 -15.50 1.24 3.96
CA GLU A 21 -14.42 0.50 4.61
C GLU A 21 -13.52 -0.20 3.58
N VAL A 22 -14.12 -0.76 2.53
CA VAL A 22 -13.39 -1.41 1.44
C VAL A 22 -12.64 -0.38 0.60
N SER A 23 -13.28 0.75 0.27
CA SER A 23 -12.65 1.87 -0.45
C SER A 23 -11.43 2.41 0.31
N LYS A 24 -11.51 2.51 1.64
CA LYS A 24 -10.39 2.92 2.48
C LYS A 24 -9.21 1.95 2.39
N VAL A 25 -9.47 0.65 2.47
CA VAL A 25 -8.43 -0.38 2.35
C VAL A 25 -7.79 -0.34 0.96
N ILE A 26 -8.59 -0.16 -0.11
CA ILE A 26 -8.06 -0.05 -1.47
C ILE A 26 -7.11 1.14 -1.61
N ARG A 27 -7.48 2.31 -1.06
CA ARG A 27 -6.61 3.50 -1.04
C ARG A 27 -5.30 3.22 -0.31
N GLU A 28 -5.38 2.65 0.89
CA GLU A 28 -4.20 2.33 1.71
C GLU A 28 -3.25 1.35 1.01
N VAL A 29 -3.78 0.27 0.41
CA VAL A 29 -2.98 -0.68 -0.36
C VAL A 29 -2.33 0.01 -1.56
N THR A 30 -3.06 0.87 -2.27
CA THR A 30 -2.54 1.58 -3.44
C THR A 30 -1.42 2.54 -3.07
N ASP A 31 -1.59 3.32 -2.00
CA ASP A 31 -0.56 4.24 -1.50
C ASP A 31 0.71 3.49 -1.11
N ASN A 32 0.55 2.38 -0.38
CA ASN A 32 1.69 1.54 0.04
C ASN A 32 2.40 0.88 -1.15
N MET A 33 1.66 0.48 -2.19
CA MET A 33 2.23 -0.04 -3.42
C MET A 33 2.98 1.05 -4.20
N GLU A 34 2.47 2.29 -4.23
CA GLU A 34 3.15 3.43 -4.86
C GLU A 34 4.49 3.71 -4.17
N ILE A 35 4.53 3.63 -2.84
CA ILE A 35 5.78 3.74 -2.06
C ILE A 35 6.75 2.63 -2.45
N ALA A 36 6.28 1.37 -2.49
CA ALA A 36 7.12 0.23 -2.87
C ALA A 36 7.68 0.38 -4.30
N LYS A 37 6.87 0.89 -5.25
CA LYS A 37 7.32 1.19 -6.61
C LYS A 37 8.39 2.28 -6.64
N LYS A 38 8.22 3.38 -5.90
CA LYS A 38 9.23 4.45 -5.80
C LYS A 38 10.55 3.95 -5.21
N ILE A 39 10.48 3.07 -4.20
CA ILE A 39 11.67 2.42 -3.64
C ILE A 39 12.33 1.52 -4.70
N CYS A 40 11.54 0.71 -5.41
CA CYS A 40 12.03 -0.16 -6.47
C CYS A 40 12.74 0.65 -7.56
N ASP A 41 12.12 1.73 -8.02
CA ASP A 41 12.66 2.64 -9.04
C ASP A 41 13.95 3.31 -8.58
N SER A 42 14.02 3.69 -7.31
CA SER A 42 15.23 4.31 -6.75
C SER A 42 16.40 3.34 -6.57
N ILE A 43 16.15 2.04 -6.39
CA ILE A 43 17.20 1.04 -6.14
C ILE A 43 17.65 0.38 -7.44
N PHE A 44 16.71 0.08 -8.32
CA PHE A 44 16.95 -0.70 -9.53
C PHE A 44 16.98 0.14 -10.81
N GLU A 45 16.56 1.41 -10.73
CA GLU A 45 16.57 2.35 -11.86
C GLU A 45 15.94 1.71 -13.12
N ASP A 46 16.74 1.51 -14.17
CA ASP A 46 16.31 0.94 -15.44
C ASP A 46 15.89 -0.55 -15.35
N ASP A 47 16.35 -1.27 -14.34
CA ASP A 47 15.97 -2.68 -14.10
C ASP A 47 14.74 -2.80 -13.17
N SER A 48 14.06 -1.70 -12.89
CA SER A 48 12.83 -1.74 -12.09
C SER A 48 11.73 -2.54 -12.80
N THR A 49 11.11 -3.47 -12.07
CA THR A 49 10.03 -4.32 -12.58
C THR A 49 8.88 -4.39 -11.58
N PRO A 50 7.64 -4.61 -12.05
CA PRO A 50 6.48 -4.80 -11.17
C PRO A 50 6.70 -5.90 -10.12
N GLU A 51 7.33 -7.01 -10.51
CA GLU A 51 7.59 -8.15 -9.64
C GLU A 51 8.54 -7.76 -8.48
N ARG A 52 9.55 -6.93 -8.74
CA ARG A 52 10.46 -6.42 -7.70
C ARG A 52 9.75 -5.44 -6.77
N ALA A 53 8.86 -4.59 -7.30
CA ALA A 53 8.06 -3.69 -6.47
C ALA A 53 7.13 -4.46 -5.53
N ILE A 54 6.50 -5.54 -6.00
CA ILE A 54 5.68 -6.44 -5.18
C ILE A 54 6.53 -7.09 -4.08
N GLN A 55 7.73 -7.58 -4.40
CA GLN A 55 8.63 -8.16 -3.39
C GLN A 55 9.05 -7.15 -2.31
N ILE A 56 9.25 -5.88 -2.68
CA ILE A 56 9.52 -4.81 -1.72
C ILE A 56 8.30 -4.57 -0.83
N TYR A 57 7.11 -4.48 -1.42
CA TYR A 57 5.86 -4.34 -0.67
C TYR A 57 5.68 -5.45 0.36
N ASP A 58 5.87 -6.71 -0.03
CA ASP A 58 5.75 -7.87 0.87
C ASP A 58 6.74 -7.79 2.04
N ARG A 59 7.99 -7.38 1.77
CA ARG A 59 9.01 -7.20 2.82
C ARG A 59 8.65 -6.08 3.79
N LEU A 60 8.12 -4.96 3.29
CA LEU A 60 7.65 -3.86 4.13
C LEU A 60 6.49 -4.31 5.02
N ALA A 61 5.51 -5.04 4.46
CA ALA A 61 4.38 -5.57 5.21
C ALA A 61 4.83 -6.54 6.32
N GLN A 62 5.77 -7.44 6.01
CA GLN A 62 6.34 -8.38 6.98
C GLN A 62 7.10 -7.66 8.11
N ALA A 63 7.89 -6.62 7.78
CA ALA A 63 8.60 -5.84 8.78
C ALA A 63 7.64 -5.11 9.73
N LEU A 64 6.58 -4.49 9.18
CA LEU A 64 5.57 -3.79 9.98
C LEU A 64 4.81 -4.73 10.92
N ALA A 65 4.47 -5.94 10.44
CA ALA A 65 3.84 -6.97 11.26
C ALA A 65 4.73 -7.42 12.43
N GLN A 66 6.05 -7.52 12.22
CA GLN A 66 7.01 -7.89 13.28
C GLN A 66 7.24 -6.76 14.29
N THR A 67 7.12 -5.49 13.87
CA THR A 67 7.31 -4.33 14.75
C THR A 67 6.07 -3.93 15.55
N SER A 68 4.92 -4.58 15.33
CA SER A 68 3.72 -4.35 16.13
C SER A 68 3.83 -5.20 17.41
N PRO A 69 4.20 -4.62 18.57
CA PRO A 69 4.33 -5.41 19.78
C PRO A 69 2.94 -5.85 20.23
N ASP A 70 2.84 -7.11 20.66
CA ASP A 70 1.69 -7.66 21.37
C ASP A 70 1.20 -6.66 22.44
N LYS A 71 0.08 -5.99 22.16
CA LYS A 71 -0.71 -5.29 23.19
C LYS A 71 -1.48 -6.34 23.99
N ASN A 72 -0.79 -7.23 24.67
CA ASN A 72 -1.36 -8.16 25.66
C ASN A 72 -0.26 -8.64 26.61
N HIS A 73 0.22 -7.74 27.46
CA HIS A 73 0.73 -8.08 28.79
C HIS A 73 0.19 -7.03 29.76
N HIS A 74 -1.01 -7.29 30.31
CA HIS A 74 -1.38 -6.79 31.62
C HIS A 74 -1.26 -7.97 32.57
N SER A 75 -0.23 -7.94 33.41
CA SER A 75 -0.20 -8.62 34.70
C SER A 75 -0.74 -7.69 35.76
#